data_AF-A0A348TRY9-F1
#
_entry.id   AF-A0A348TRY9-F1
#
_cell.length_a   1.000
_cell.length_b   1.000
_cell.length_c   1.000
_cell.angle_alpha   90.00
_cell.angle_beta   90.00
_cell.angle_gamma   90.00
#
_symmetry.space_group_name_H-M   'P 1'
#
loop_
_entity.id
_entity.type
_entity.pdbx_description
1 polymer ?
#
loop_
_entity_poly.entity_id
_entity_poly.type
_entity_poly.pdbx_seq_one_letter_code
_entity_poly.pdbx_strand_id
1 'polypeptide(L)'
;MARFLFLIFTASFFLFSCSEKQEKKVEESSGIILRKTPNFNADTAYGYVAAQTDFGPRVPNSLAHVRCGDFLVKNFKRYGLQVVEQTFERRAFDGKNLRLRNIVASINPTASKRIVIASHWDSRPFADNSKLNTNKPIDGANDGASGV
;
A
#
# COMPACT_ATOMS: atom_id res chain seq x y z
N MET A 1 -6.90 55.07 61.05
CA MET A 1 -5.88 54.06 60.70
C MET A 1 -6.42 52.63 60.57
N ALA A 2 -7.56 52.24 61.16
CA ALA A 2 -8.08 50.86 61.06
C ALA A 2 -8.95 50.57 59.81
N ARG A 3 -9.46 51.59 59.11
CA ARG A 3 -10.30 51.43 57.90
C ARG A 3 -9.52 51.37 56.59
N PHE A 4 -8.25 51.79 56.58
CA PHE A 4 -7.39 51.76 55.38
C PHE A 4 -6.62 50.43 55.26
N LEU A 5 -6.36 49.74 56.39
CA LEU A 5 -5.76 48.40 56.38
C LEU A 5 -6.72 47.31 55.89
N PHE A 6 -8.04 47.48 56.04
CA PHE A 6 -9.02 46.47 55.61
C PHE A 6 -9.21 46.45 54.08
N LEU A 7 -8.90 47.57 53.40
CA LEU A 7 -8.99 47.70 51.93
C LEU A 7 -7.77 47.11 51.20
N ILE A 8 -6.63 46.94 51.88
CA ILE A 8 -5.45 46.28 51.30
C ILE A 8 -5.56 44.76 51.45
N PHE A 9 -6.27 44.27 52.46
CA PHE A 9 -6.41 42.83 52.70
C PHE A 9 -7.45 42.15 51.78
N THR A 10 -8.44 42.89 51.27
CA THR A 10 -9.44 42.35 50.31
C THR A 10 -8.98 42.41 48.85
N ALA A 11 -7.97 43.21 48.52
CA ALA A 11 -7.41 43.30 47.16
C ALA A 11 -6.35 42.22 46.85
N SER A 12 -5.78 41.54 47.85
CA SER A 12 -4.78 40.48 47.65
C SER A 12 -5.37 39.08 47.40
N PHE A 13 -6.69 38.92 47.49
CA PHE A 13 -7.36 37.62 47.29
C PHE A 13 -7.80 37.34 45.83
N PHE A 14 -7.53 38.26 44.90
CA PHE A 14 -7.95 38.15 43.49
C PHE A 14 -6.84 37.78 42.50
N LEU A 15 -5.62 37.45 42.97
CA LEU A 15 -4.49 37.09 42.09
C LEU A 15 -4.06 35.62 42.14
N PHE A 16 -4.78 34.75 42.85
CA PHE A 16 -4.57 33.30 42.80
C PHE A 16 -5.72 32.59 42.08
N SER A 17 -5.88 32.91 40.79
CA SER A 17 -6.62 32.05 39.86
C SER A 17 -5.69 31.66 38.71
N CYS A 18 -4.66 30.88 39.04
CA CYS A 18 -4.00 30.05 38.06
C CYS A 18 -4.91 28.85 37.80
N SER A 19 -5.58 28.87 36.65
CA SER A 19 -6.15 27.67 36.06
C SER A 19 -4.99 26.78 35.64
N GLU A 20 -4.65 25.80 36.48
CA GLU A 20 -3.65 24.78 36.17
C GLU A 20 -4.22 23.91 35.05
N LYS A 21 -3.77 24.21 33.82
CA LYS A 21 -4.06 23.39 32.65
C LYS A 21 -3.33 22.07 32.87
N GLN A 22 -4.03 21.06 33.39
CA GLN A 22 -3.52 19.69 33.39
C GLN A 22 -3.28 19.28 31.94
N GLU A 23 -2.02 19.38 31.50
CA GLU A 23 -1.55 18.60 30.37
C GLU A 23 -1.78 17.13 30.73
N LYS A 24 -2.70 16.49 30.00
CA LYS A 24 -2.78 15.04 30.00
C LYS A 24 -1.39 14.52 29.65
N LYS A 25 -0.68 13.98 30.64
CA LYS A 25 0.43 13.05 30.40
C LYS A 25 -0.15 11.93 29.55
N VAL A 26 0.18 11.95 28.26
CA VAL A 26 0.04 10.78 27.41
C VAL A 26 0.97 9.76 28.03
N GLU A 27 0.41 8.74 28.68
CA GLU A 27 1.18 7.57 29.09
C GLU A 27 1.90 7.06 27.82
N GLU A 28 3.22 7.11 27.84
CA GLU A 28 4.06 6.53 26.80
C GLU A 28 3.64 5.09 26.59
N SER A 29 2.96 4.86 25.47
CA SER A 29 2.55 3.55 25.01
C SER A 29 3.78 2.66 24.92
N SER A 30 3.81 1.62 25.76
CA SER A 30 4.57 0.37 25.67
C SER A 30 5.93 0.42 24.97
N GLY A 31 7.01 0.02 25.66
CA GLY A 31 8.39 -0.10 25.16
C GLY A 31 8.60 -1.01 23.95
N ILE A 32 8.00 -0.67 22.81
CA ILE A 32 8.19 -1.29 21.51
C ILE A 32 9.43 -0.64 20.92
N ILE A 33 10.53 -1.40 20.92
CA ILE A 33 11.73 -1.03 20.18
C ILE A 33 11.45 -1.30 18.70
N LEU A 34 11.20 -0.23 17.94
CA LEU A 34 11.05 -0.32 16.48
C LEU A 34 12.39 -0.67 15.85
N ARG A 35 12.41 -1.69 14.98
CA ARG A 35 13.57 -1.99 14.16
C ARG A 35 13.68 -0.95 13.05
N LYS A 36 14.90 -0.51 12.74
CA LYS A 36 15.17 0.34 11.58
C LYS A 36 14.83 -0.43 10.30
N THR A 37 14.01 0.16 9.44
CA THR A 37 13.62 -0.40 8.13
C THR A 37 14.34 0.32 7.00
N PRO A 38 14.46 -0.30 5.81
CA PRO A 38 14.90 0.39 4.61
C PRO A 38 13.93 1.53 4.23
N ASN A 39 14.46 2.55 3.54
CA ASN A 39 13.63 3.60 2.97
C ASN A 39 12.92 3.09 1.73
N PHE A 40 11.62 3.36 1.61
CA PHE A 40 10.87 3.17 0.38
C PHE A 40 11.17 4.32 -0.60
N ASN A 41 11.39 4.00 -1.88
CA ASN A 41 11.64 5.00 -2.93
C ASN A 41 10.42 5.08 -3.85
N ALA A 42 9.68 6.19 -3.77
CA ALA A 42 8.45 6.40 -4.52
C ALA A 42 8.69 6.54 -6.04
N ASP A 43 9.80 7.16 -6.46
CA ASP A 43 10.11 7.33 -7.89
C ASP A 43 10.40 5.99 -8.56
N THR A 44 11.11 5.11 -7.85
CA THR A 44 11.39 3.74 -8.32
C THR A 44 10.11 2.92 -8.39
N ALA A 45 9.23 3.04 -7.38
CA ALA A 45 7.93 2.38 -7.38
C ALA A 45 7.04 2.86 -8.54
N TYR A 46 6.94 4.18 -8.75
CA TYR A 46 6.21 4.75 -9.89
C TYR A 46 6.78 4.26 -11.23
N GLY A 47 8.11 4.15 -11.34
CA GLY A 47 8.77 3.56 -12.51
C GLY A 47 8.33 2.12 -12.80
N TYR A 48 8.06 1.29 -11.78
CA TYR A 48 7.51 -0.05 -11.99
C TYR A 48 6.04 -0.02 -12.45
N VAL A 49 5.23 0.93 -11.95
CA VAL A 49 3.86 1.11 -12.44
C VAL A 49 3.87 1.47 -13.93
N ALA A 50 4.68 2.46 -14.29
CA ALA A 50 4.82 2.92 -15.69
C ALA A 50 5.29 1.78 -16.61
N ALA A 51 6.33 1.04 -16.21
CA ALA A 51 6.85 -0.09 -16.99
C ALA A 51 5.80 -1.18 -17.21
N GLN A 52 4.93 -1.44 -16.23
CA GLN A 52 3.82 -2.39 -16.39
C GLN A 52 2.75 -1.87 -17.35
N THR A 53 2.39 -0.59 -17.27
CA THR A 53 1.39 0.02 -18.16
C THR A 53 1.88 0.19 -19.61
N ASP A 54 3.19 0.33 -19.82
CA ASP A 54 3.79 0.45 -21.16
C ASP A 54 3.65 -0.82 -22.03
N PHE A 55 3.39 -1.98 -21.42
CA PHE A 55 3.02 -3.18 -22.17
C PHE A 55 1.61 -3.10 -22.78
N GLY A 56 0.78 -2.15 -22.32
CA GLY A 56 -0.66 -2.09 -22.54
C GLY A 56 -1.46 -2.91 -21.53
N PRO A 57 -2.80 -2.96 -21.67
CA PRO A 57 -3.68 -3.73 -20.78
C PRO A 57 -3.26 -5.19 -20.64
N ARG A 58 -2.95 -5.63 -19.42
CA ARG A 58 -2.51 -7.01 -19.12
C ARG A 58 -3.69 -7.97 -19.01
N VAL A 59 -4.56 -7.99 -20.01
CA VAL A 59 -5.69 -8.92 -20.05
C VAL A 59 -5.17 -10.34 -20.26
N PRO A 60 -5.61 -11.35 -19.47
CA PRO A 60 -5.22 -12.74 -19.68
C PRO A 60 -5.40 -13.18 -21.15
N ASN A 61 -4.53 -14.08 -21.61
CA ASN A 61 -4.36 -14.51 -23.01
C ASN A 61 -3.75 -13.50 -23.99
N SER A 62 -3.57 -12.22 -23.62
CA SER A 62 -2.92 -11.23 -24.48
C SER A 62 -1.38 -11.32 -24.45
N LEU A 63 -0.73 -10.76 -25.47
CA LEU A 63 0.73 -10.65 -25.50
C LEU A 63 1.27 -9.70 -24.42
N ALA A 64 0.52 -8.64 -24.08
CA ALA A 64 0.85 -7.72 -23.01
C ALA A 64 0.92 -8.42 -21.64
N HIS A 65 -0.05 -9.30 -21.35
CA HIS A 65 -0.05 -10.12 -20.13
C HIS A 65 1.16 -11.06 -20.09
N VAL A 66 1.47 -11.76 -21.19
CA VAL A 66 2.66 -12.65 -21.24
C VAL A 66 3.95 -11.87 -20.98
N ARG A 67 4.17 -10.77 -21.73
CA ARG A 67 5.39 -9.96 -21.64
C ARG A 67 5.55 -9.28 -20.27
N CYS A 68 4.46 -8.77 -19.71
CA CYS A 68 4.48 -8.18 -18.38
C CYS A 68 4.80 -9.25 -17.31
N GLY A 69 4.19 -10.43 -17.38
CA GLY A 69 4.52 -11.54 -16.48
C GLY A 69 6.00 -11.94 -16.54
N ASP A 70 6.60 -11.98 -17.74
CA ASP A 70 8.03 -12.26 -17.90
C ASP A 70 8.91 -11.14 -17.33
N PHE A 71 8.50 -9.88 -17.49
CA PHE A 71 9.15 -8.73 -16.85
C PHE A 71 9.13 -8.84 -15.33
N LEU A 72 7.99 -9.20 -14.72
CA LEU A 72 7.86 -9.37 -13.27
C LEU A 72 8.78 -10.49 -12.76
N VAL A 73 8.74 -11.67 -13.39
CA VAL A 73 9.62 -12.80 -13.05
C VAL A 73 11.09 -12.41 -13.13
N LYS A 74 11.48 -11.69 -14.19
CA LYS A 74 12.86 -11.22 -14.38
C LYS A 74 13.29 -10.26 -13.27
N ASN A 75 12.44 -9.32 -12.88
CA ASN A 75 12.75 -8.38 -11.80
C ASN A 75 12.88 -9.08 -10.44
N PHE A 76 11.96 -9.98 -10.08
CA PHE A 76 12.07 -10.72 -8.82
C PHE A 76 13.34 -11.59 -8.77
N LYS A 77 13.69 -12.27 -9.87
CA LYS A 77 14.96 -13.02 -9.98
C LYS A 77 16.17 -12.10 -9.85
N ARG A 78 16.14 -10.90 -10.45
CA ARG A 78 17.22 -9.89 -10.34
C ARG A 78 17.43 -9.43 -8.89
N TYR A 79 16.39 -9.39 -8.07
CA TYR A 79 16.49 -9.10 -6.63
C TYR A 79 16.91 -10.31 -5.78
N GLY A 80 17.22 -11.45 -6.40
CA GLY A 80 17.67 -12.65 -5.71
C GLY A 80 16.55 -13.47 -5.06
N LEU A 81 15.29 -13.23 -5.42
CA LEU A 81 14.17 -14.02 -4.89
C LEU A 81 14.07 -15.35 -5.65
N GLN A 82 13.68 -16.41 -4.93
CA GLN A 82 13.28 -17.66 -5.56
C GLN A 82 11.87 -17.50 -6.13
N VAL A 83 11.73 -17.62 -7.44
CA VAL A 83 10.45 -17.42 -8.14
C VAL A 83 9.87 -18.76 -8.58
N VAL A 84 8.62 -19.00 -8.21
CA VAL A 84 7.79 -20.11 -8.69
C VAL A 84 6.67 -19.52 -9.54
N GLU A 85 6.49 -20.08 -10.74
CA GLU A 85 5.42 -19.71 -11.65
C GLU A 85 4.39 -20.83 -11.66
N GLN A 86 3.19 -20.54 -11.18
CA GLN A 86 2.08 -21.49 -11.18
C GLN A 86 1.14 -21.12 -12.34
N THR A 87 1.25 -21.87 -13.43
CA THR A 87 0.40 -21.73 -14.62
C THR A 87 -0.77 -22.69 -14.58
N PHE A 88 -1.94 -22.23 -15.01
CA PHE A 88 -3.17 -23.03 -15.03
C PHE A 88 -4.23 -22.41 -15.94
N GLU A 89 -5.25 -23.18 -16.29
CA GLU A 89 -6.41 -22.68 -17.04
C GLU A 89 -7.66 -22.61 -16.17
N ARG A 90 -8.49 -21.59 -16.39
CA ARG A 90 -9.84 -21.47 -15.80
C ARG A 90 -10.82 -20.91 -16.82
N ARG A 91 -12.04 -21.43 -16.78
CA ARG A 91 -13.15 -20.90 -17.59
C ARG A 91 -13.70 -19.63 -16.94
N ALA A 92 -13.74 -18.54 -17.69
CA ALA A 92 -14.34 -17.27 -17.29
C ALA A 92 -15.87 -17.30 -17.42
N PHE A 93 -16.53 -16.25 -16.91
CA PHE A 93 -17.98 -16.11 -16.93
C PHE A 93 -18.58 -16.07 -18.35
N ASP A 94 -17.82 -15.57 -19.33
CA ASP A 94 -18.20 -15.50 -20.74
C ASP A 94 -17.87 -16.79 -21.52
N GLY A 95 -17.45 -17.84 -20.80
CA GLY A 95 -17.13 -19.14 -21.35
C GLY A 95 -15.73 -19.28 -21.93
N LYS A 96 -14.92 -18.21 -22.00
CA LYS A 96 -13.53 -18.28 -22.48
C LYS A 96 -12.64 -19.01 -21.47
N ASN A 97 -11.71 -19.84 -21.95
CA ASN A 97 -10.64 -20.38 -21.12
C ASN A 97 -9.49 -19.37 -21.02
N LEU A 98 -9.14 -18.97 -19.81
CA LEU A 98 -8.05 -18.06 -19.50
C LEU A 98 -6.81 -18.85 -19.14
N ARG A 99 -5.69 -18.59 -19.81
CA ARG A 99 -4.36 -19.05 -19.42
C ARG A 99 -3.82 -18.10 -18.37
N LEU A 100 -3.85 -18.53 -17.11
CA LEU A 100 -3.51 -17.75 -15.93
C LEU A 100 -2.12 -18.13 -15.42
N ARG A 101 -1.46 -17.19 -14.75
CA ARG A 101 -0.11 -17.34 -14.20
C ARG A 101 -0.02 -16.59 -12.88
N ASN A 102 0.05 -17.34 -11.79
CA ASN A 102 0.46 -16.78 -10.49
C ASN A 102 1.99 -16.76 -10.45
N ILE A 103 2.56 -15.66 -9.94
CA ILE A 103 3.99 -15.49 -9.76
C ILE A 103 4.25 -15.36 -8.26
N VAL A 104 4.95 -16.34 -7.68
CA VAL A 104 5.27 -16.37 -6.26
C VAL A 104 6.76 -16.17 -6.09
N ALA A 105 7.17 -15.02 -5.56
CA ALA A 105 8.55 -14.67 -5.31
C ALA A 105 8.85 -14.74 -3.80
N SER A 106 9.80 -15.59 -3.42
CA SER A 106 10.12 -15.88 -2.01
C SER A 106 11.52 -15.41 -1.65
N ILE A 107 11.62 -14.66 -0.55
CA ILE A 107 12.85 -14.45 0.20
C ILE A 107 12.93 -15.45 1.37
N ASN A 108 14.11 -16.00 1.65
CA ASN A 108 14.36 -16.97 2.73
C ASN A 108 13.30 -18.10 2.80
N PRO A 109 13.11 -18.91 1.74
CA PRO A 109 11.97 -19.82 1.60
C PRO A 109 11.88 -20.92 2.68
N THR A 110 12.97 -21.23 3.38
CA THR A 110 13.02 -22.25 4.43
C THR A 110 12.53 -21.76 5.80
N ALA A 111 12.29 -20.45 5.97
CA ALA A 111 11.78 -19.90 7.22
C ALA A 111 10.36 -20.39 7.53
N SER A 112 10.13 -20.85 8.76
CA SER A 112 8.83 -21.35 9.23
C SER A 112 7.79 -20.27 9.52
N LYS A 113 8.24 -19.05 9.88
CA LYS A 113 7.38 -17.87 10.03
C LYS A 113 7.56 -16.97 8.83
N ARG A 114 6.46 -16.65 8.14
CA ARG A 114 6.47 -15.90 6.88
C ARG A 114 5.39 -14.82 6.88
N ILE A 115 5.64 -13.77 6.12
CA ILE A 115 4.66 -12.73 5.79
C ILE A 115 4.35 -12.88 4.30
N VAL A 116 3.08 -12.79 3.95
CA VAL A 116 2.62 -12.77 2.56
C VAL A 116 2.21 -11.34 2.22
N ILE A 117 2.78 -10.81 1.15
CA ILE A 117 2.38 -9.56 0.51
C ILE A 117 1.91 -9.95 -0.89
N ALA A 118 0.72 -9.50 -1.28
CA ALA A 118 0.10 -9.92 -2.53
C ALA A 118 -0.63 -8.74 -3.19
N SER A 119 -0.58 -8.74 -4.52
CA SER A 119 -1.40 -7.91 -5.40
C SER A 119 -1.81 -8.76 -6.61
N HIS A 120 -2.92 -8.40 -7.25
CA HIS A 120 -3.18 -8.87 -8.60
C HIS A 120 -2.42 -8.00 -9.61
N TRP A 121 -2.16 -8.52 -10.82
CA TRP A 121 -1.31 -7.85 -11.82
C TRP A 121 -1.94 -7.78 -13.22
N ASP A 122 -2.98 -8.59 -13.46
CA ASP A 122 -3.79 -8.55 -14.68
C ASP A 122 -4.61 -7.26 -14.75
N SER A 123 -5.12 -6.95 -15.94
CA SER A 123 -6.00 -5.80 -16.17
C SER A 123 -7.38 -6.26 -16.60
N ARG A 124 -8.40 -5.54 -16.13
CA ARG A 124 -9.79 -5.81 -16.50
C ARG A 124 -9.99 -5.67 -18.02
N PRO A 125 -10.62 -6.64 -18.71
CA PRO A 125 -10.88 -6.57 -20.15
C PRO A 125 -11.99 -5.59 -20.55
N PHE A 126 -12.69 -5.01 -19.57
CA PHE A 126 -13.84 -4.14 -19.77
C PHE A 126 -13.74 -2.92 -18.84
N ALA A 127 -13.97 -1.73 -19.37
CA ALA A 127 -14.16 -0.51 -18.61
C ALA A 127 -15.66 -0.32 -18.31
N ASP A 128 -16.25 -1.30 -17.63
CA ASP A 128 -17.69 -1.43 -17.37
C ASP A 128 -18.35 -0.21 -16.73
N ASN A 129 -17.59 0.60 -15.97
CA ASN A 129 -18.05 1.87 -15.41
C ASN A 129 -17.90 3.10 -16.34
N SER A 130 -17.37 2.92 -17.55
CA SER A 130 -17.23 3.98 -18.56
C SER A 130 -18.54 4.24 -19.29
N LYS A 131 -18.88 5.50 -19.57
CA LYS A 131 -20.05 5.84 -20.39
C LYS A 131 -19.85 5.65 -21.89
N LEU A 132 -18.60 5.58 -22.36
CA LEU A 132 -18.26 5.62 -23.79
C LEU A 132 -17.60 4.34 -24.30
N ASN A 133 -16.82 3.66 -23.46
CA ASN A 133 -15.94 2.58 -23.89
C ASN A 133 -16.07 1.34 -22.99
N THR A 134 -17.30 0.96 -22.64
CA THR A 134 -17.60 -0.14 -21.68
C THR A 134 -16.87 -1.45 -21.98
N ASN A 135 -16.71 -1.80 -23.26
CA ASN A 135 -16.12 -3.07 -23.69
C ASN A 135 -14.62 -2.99 -23.98
N LYS A 136 -13.94 -1.87 -23.70
CA LYS A 136 -12.49 -1.73 -23.89
C LYS A 136 -11.74 -2.15 -22.63
N PRO A 137 -10.58 -2.83 -22.78
CA PRO A 137 -9.68 -3.06 -21.65
C PRO A 137 -9.18 -1.76 -21.03
N ILE A 138 -8.92 -1.78 -19.73
CA ILE A 138 -8.30 -0.66 -19.02
C ILE A 138 -6.79 -0.87 -18.88
N ASP A 139 -6.04 0.24 -18.77
CA ASP A 139 -4.61 0.16 -18.50
C ASP A 139 -4.30 -0.38 -17.10
N GLY A 140 -5.23 -0.35 -16.15
CA GLY A 140 -5.04 -0.95 -14.82
C GLY A 140 -3.82 -0.40 -14.07
N ALA A 141 -3.55 0.91 -14.18
CA ALA A 141 -2.43 1.56 -13.50
C ALA A 141 -2.59 1.53 -11.98
N ASN A 142 -3.78 1.88 -11.47
CA ASN A 142 -4.11 1.80 -10.06
C ASN A 142 -4.80 0.48 -9.67
N ASP A 143 -5.58 -0.10 -10.57
CA ASP A 143 -6.23 -1.40 -10.40
C ASP A 143 -5.32 -2.49 -10.99
N GLY A 144 -4.31 -2.89 -10.23
CA GLY A 144 -3.28 -3.85 -10.62
C GLY A 144 -1.88 -3.30 -10.37
N ALA A 145 -1.36 -2.50 -11.30
CA ALA A 145 0.07 -2.17 -11.33
C ALA A 145 0.58 -1.40 -10.10
N SER A 146 -0.24 -0.58 -9.43
CA SER A 146 0.17 0.18 -8.24
C SER A 146 0.52 -0.68 -7.02
N GLY A 147 -0.03 -1.90 -6.95
CA GLY A 147 0.25 -2.86 -5.87
C GLY A 147 1.38 -3.84 -6.19
N VAL A 148 1.82 -3.92 -7.45
CA VAL A 148 2.82 -4.86 -7.97
C VAL A 148 4.19 -4.20 -8.03
#